data_AF-A0A914UMK0-F1
#
_entry.id   AF-A0A914UMK0-F1
#
_cell.length_a   1.000
_cell.length_b   1.000
_cell.length_c   1.000
_cell.angle_alpha   90.00
_cell.angle_beta   90.00
_cell.angle_gamma   90.00
#
_symmetry.space_group_name_H-M   'P 1'
#
loop_
_entity.id
_entity.type
_entity.pdbx_description
1 polymer ?
#
loop_
_entity_poly.entity_id
_entity_poly.type
_entity_poly.pdbx_seq_one_letter_code
_entity_poly.pdbx_strand_id
1 'polypeptide(L)'
;MTSIIKLEALSGVQDDGPLCYLLQVDQVHFLLDCGWDERFDMAYMDAVKRRAPQIDAVLLSYADVAHLGALPYLVRKCGLNCPIYATVPVYKMGQMFLYDWFLAHNNVQEFTHFSLDDIDAAFDRVQQIKHSQTVSLKGRGHGLQITPLPAGHMIGGSIWRITKMGDEEIVYAVDFNHKKERHLNGCTFEGRQCKCRSTEPLRLCDVVKLTIPVARAATAPYRIFIEEIAIRTQ
;
A
#
# COMPACT_ATOMS: atom_id res chain seq x y z
N MET A 1 19.50 12.73 -13.63
CA MET A 1 18.19 12.99 -14.25
C MET A 1 17.17 12.89 -13.13
N THR A 2 16.41 13.93 -12.87
CA THR A 2 15.40 13.95 -11.79
C THR A 2 14.21 13.09 -12.19
N SER A 3 13.85 12.11 -11.36
CA SER A 3 12.66 11.28 -11.60
C SER A 3 11.40 12.09 -11.36
N ILE A 4 10.34 11.81 -12.13
CA ILE A 4 9.04 12.42 -11.91
C ILE A 4 8.27 11.54 -10.94
N ILE A 5 8.08 12.03 -9.72
CA ILE A 5 7.29 11.35 -8.68
C ILE A 5 6.03 12.17 -8.46
N LYS A 6 4.86 11.55 -8.66
CA LYS A 6 3.56 12.17 -8.41
C LYS A 6 2.70 11.21 -7.58
N LEU A 7 2.07 11.76 -6.55
CA LEU A 7 1.10 11.05 -5.74
C LEU A 7 -0.27 11.67 -5.97
N GLU A 8 -1.23 10.85 -6.39
CA GLU A 8 -2.64 11.20 -6.52
C GLU A 8 -3.41 10.37 -5.50
N ALA A 9 -4.06 11.04 -4.55
CA ALA A 9 -4.93 10.37 -3.61
C ALA A 9 -6.32 10.18 -4.23
N LEU A 10 -6.74 8.93 -4.38
CA LEU A 10 -8.07 8.60 -4.91
C LEU A 10 -9.12 8.57 -3.80
N SER A 11 -8.71 8.08 -2.62
CA SER A 11 -9.55 7.98 -1.42
C SER A 11 -8.68 8.02 -0.15
N GLY A 12 -9.29 8.28 1.00
CA GLY A 12 -8.61 8.27 2.31
C GLY A 12 -7.77 9.52 2.58
N VAL A 13 -8.15 10.64 1.97
CA VAL A 13 -7.60 11.99 2.27
C VAL A 13 -8.74 12.85 2.76
N GLN A 14 -8.56 13.42 3.96
CA GLN A 14 -9.53 14.25 4.70
C GLN A 14 -10.78 13.54 5.22
N ASP A 15 -11.30 12.54 4.50
CA ASP A 15 -12.38 11.66 4.96
C ASP A 15 -11.83 10.41 5.66
N ASP A 16 -12.54 9.90 6.68
CA ASP A 16 -12.29 8.59 7.33
C ASP A 16 -12.64 7.39 6.38
N GLY A 17 -12.47 7.60 5.07
CA GLY A 17 -12.77 6.65 4.02
C GLY A 17 -11.64 5.63 3.78
N PRO A 18 -11.88 4.66 2.89
CA PRO A 18 -10.93 3.60 2.58
C PRO A 18 -9.65 4.14 1.95
N LEU A 19 -8.54 3.43 2.14
CA LEU A 19 -7.23 3.87 1.69
C LEU A 19 -6.98 3.41 0.26
N CYS A 20 -6.68 4.37 -0.62
CA CYS A 20 -6.38 4.10 -2.02
C CYS A 20 -5.59 5.26 -2.62
N TYR A 21 -4.32 5.00 -2.94
CA TYR A 21 -3.42 6.02 -3.50
C TYR A 21 -2.80 5.53 -4.82
N LEU A 22 -2.62 6.46 -5.75
CA LEU A 22 -1.95 6.21 -7.01
C LEU A 22 -0.59 6.92 -7.00
N LEU A 23 0.48 6.14 -6.98
CA LEU A 23 1.85 6.62 -7.04
C LEU A 23 2.41 6.42 -8.44
N GLN A 24 2.70 7.53 -9.12
CA GLN A 24 3.43 7.53 -10.38
C GLN A 24 4.92 7.73 -10.11
N VAL A 25 5.73 6.76 -10.54
CA VAL A 25 7.19 6.84 -10.56
C VAL A 25 7.64 6.75 -12.03
N ASP A 26 8.04 7.88 -12.58
CA ASP A 26 8.36 8.07 -14.00
C ASP A 26 7.18 7.68 -14.92
N GLN A 27 7.27 6.51 -15.56
CA GLN A 27 6.25 5.97 -16.48
C GLN A 27 5.43 4.84 -15.85
N VAL A 28 5.75 4.42 -14.62
CA VAL A 28 5.11 3.31 -13.92
C VAL A 28 4.10 3.85 -12.92
N HIS A 29 2.92 3.23 -12.88
CA HIS A 29 1.88 3.57 -11.91
C HIS A 29 1.67 2.42 -10.92
N PHE A 30 1.87 2.72 -9.65
CA PHE A 30 1.59 1.84 -8.53
C PHE A 30 0.26 2.23 -7.89
N LEU A 31 -0.62 1.24 -7.72
CA LEU A 31 -1.75 1.37 -6.82
C LEU A 31 -1.31 0.93 -5.43
N LEU A 32 -1.36 1.85 -4.48
CA LEU A 32 -1.03 1.63 -3.08
C LEU A 32 -2.33 1.46 -2.32
N ASP A 33 -2.59 0.22 -1.91
CA ASP A 33 -3.83 -0.22 -1.29
C ASP A 33 -5.10 0.04 -2.14
N CYS A 34 -6.14 -0.74 -1.87
CA CYS A 34 -7.42 -0.69 -2.55
C CYS A 34 -8.53 -1.05 -1.57
N GLY A 35 -8.71 -0.18 -0.58
CA GLY A 35 -9.80 -0.29 0.38
C GLY A 35 -11.17 -0.09 -0.22
N TRP A 36 -12.18 -0.54 0.53
CA TRP A 36 -13.56 -0.13 0.32
C TRP A 36 -14.23 0.20 1.65
N ASP A 37 -15.33 0.95 1.60
CA ASP A 37 -16.12 1.33 2.75
C ASP A 37 -17.23 0.30 3.01
N GLU A 38 -17.77 0.29 4.22
CA GLU A 38 -18.87 -0.61 4.60
C GLU A 38 -20.17 -0.30 3.83
N ARG A 39 -20.31 0.90 3.26
CA ARG A 39 -21.49 1.30 2.48
C ARG A 39 -21.37 0.97 1.00
N PHE A 40 -20.21 0.49 0.55
CA PHE A 40 -19.93 0.17 -0.85
C PHE A 40 -20.16 1.36 -1.79
N ASP A 41 -19.70 2.55 -1.41
CA ASP A 41 -19.81 3.74 -2.24
C ASP A 41 -19.03 3.54 -3.55
N MET A 42 -19.75 3.75 -4.65
CA MET A 42 -19.24 3.57 -6.01
C MET A 42 -18.42 4.78 -6.46
N ALA A 43 -18.54 5.93 -5.81
CA ALA A 43 -17.76 7.13 -6.13
C ALA A 43 -16.24 6.85 -6.07
N TYR A 44 -15.79 6.16 -5.01
CA TYR A 44 -14.40 5.73 -4.86
C TYR A 44 -13.99 4.75 -5.98
N MET A 45 -14.88 3.82 -6.33
CA MET A 45 -14.62 2.82 -7.35
C MET A 45 -14.52 3.42 -8.76
N ASP A 46 -15.36 4.41 -9.08
CA ASP A 46 -15.33 5.10 -10.36
C ASP A 46 -14.04 5.92 -10.54
N ALA A 47 -13.50 6.48 -9.47
CA ALA A 47 -12.19 7.13 -9.49
C ALA A 47 -11.07 6.15 -9.87
N VAL A 48 -11.03 4.98 -9.24
CA VAL A 48 -10.06 3.92 -9.54
C VAL A 48 -10.27 3.35 -10.95
N LYS A 49 -11.52 3.15 -11.37
CA LYS A 49 -11.88 2.58 -12.69
C LYS A 49 -11.34 3.40 -13.85
N ARG A 50 -11.31 4.74 -13.73
CA ARG A 50 -10.71 5.62 -14.75
C ARG A 50 -9.20 5.39 -14.91
N ARG A 51 -8.52 4.98 -13.83
CA ARG A 51 -7.06 4.77 -13.78
C ARG A 51 -6.65 3.32 -13.97
N ALA A 52 -7.56 2.37 -13.81
CA ALA A 52 -7.28 0.92 -13.87
C ALA A 52 -6.41 0.47 -15.06
N PRO A 53 -6.59 0.97 -16.31
CA PRO A 53 -5.76 0.54 -17.45
C PRO A 53 -4.30 1.02 -17.38
N GLN A 54 -4.00 2.03 -16.56
CA GLN A 54 -2.67 2.63 -16.43
C GLN A 54 -1.85 1.97 -15.32
N ILE A 55 -2.49 1.18 -14.43
CA ILE A 55 -1.87 0.59 -13.25
C ILE A 55 -1.02 -0.61 -13.67
N ASP A 56 0.27 -0.56 -13.33
CA ASP A 56 1.24 -1.60 -13.68
C ASP A 56 1.45 -2.60 -12.53
N ALA A 57 1.25 -2.18 -11.28
CA ALA A 57 1.39 -3.02 -10.08
C ALA A 57 0.52 -2.52 -8.93
N VAL A 58 0.02 -3.44 -8.09
CA VAL A 58 -0.65 -3.12 -6.83
C VAL A 58 0.23 -3.56 -5.66
N LEU A 59 0.36 -2.71 -4.65
CA LEU A 59 1.02 -3.02 -3.39
C LEU A 59 -0.02 -3.02 -2.27
N LEU A 60 -0.13 -4.14 -1.54
CA LEU A 60 -1.05 -4.28 -0.40
C LEU A 60 -0.28 -4.24 0.92
N SER A 61 -0.69 -3.36 1.82
CA SER A 61 0.00 -3.11 3.10
C SER A 61 -0.53 -4.00 4.22
N TYR A 62 -1.86 -4.11 4.33
CA TYR A 62 -2.56 -4.79 5.43
C TYR A 62 -3.63 -5.74 4.92
N ALA A 63 -4.19 -6.55 5.83
CA ALA A 63 -5.13 -7.63 5.54
C ALA A 63 -6.61 -7.24 5.75
N ASP A 64 -6.89 -5.99 6.09
CA ASP A 64 -8.20 -5.46 6.43
C ASP A 64 -8.96 -4.89 5.23
N VAL A 65 -10.27 -4.73 5.43
CA VAL A 65 -11.20 -4.24 4.40
C VAL A 65 -10.85 -2.82 3.94
N ALA A 66 -10.34 -1.97 4.83
CA ALA A 66 -9.94 -0.60 4.50
C ALA A 66 -8.70 -0.51 3.59
N HIS A 67 -7.95 -1.61 3.40
CA HIS A 67 -6.77 -1.65 2.53
C HIS A 67 -6.92 -2.60 1.33
N LEU A 68 -7.77 -3.62 1.39
CA LEU A 68 -7.94 -4.58 0.27
C LEU A 68 -9.39 -4.91 -0.11
N GLY A 69 -10.38 -4.29 0.54
CA GLY A 69 -11.81 -4.55 0.34
C GLY A 69 -12.29 -4.45 -1.11
N ALA A 70 -11.71 -3.54 -1.90
CA ALA A 70 -12.11 -3.34 -3.29
C ALA A 70 -11.41 -4.29 -4.28
N LEU A 71 -10.42 -5.07 -3.83
CA LEU A 71 -9.57 -5.89 -4.71
C LEU A 71 -10.38 -6.85 -5.61
N PRO A 72 -11.36 -7.65 -5.10
CA PRO A 72 -12.12 -8.58 -5.94
C PRO A 72 -12.95 -7.83 -7.00
N TYR A 73 -13.53 -6.71 -6.62
CA TYR A 73 -14.33 -5.86 -7.50
C TYR A 73 -13.47 -5.26 -8.62
N LEU A 74 -12.28 -4.74 -8.28
CA LEU A 74 -11.36 -4.15 -9.26
C LEU A 74 -10.85 -5.17 -10.28
N VAL A 75 -10.51 -6.38 -9.82
CA VAL A 75 -10.05 -7.46 -10.70
C VAL A 75 -11.15 -7.89 -11.66
N ARG A 76 -12.37 -8.11 -11.15
CA ARG A 76 -13.47 -8.66 -11.96
C ARG A 76 -14.16 -7.62 -12.84
N LYS A 77 -14.51 -6.46 -12.28
CA LYS A 77 -15.38 -5.45 -12.91
C LYS A 77 -14.57 -4.34 -13.57
N CYS A 78 -13.48 -3.91 -12.96
CA CYS A 78 -12.60 -2.89 -13.55
C CYS A 78 -11.52 -3.48 -14.47
N GLY A 79 -11.39 -4.81 -14.55
CA GLY A 79 -10.50 -5.49 -15.49
C GLY A 79 -9.01 -5.33 -15.16
N LEU A 80 -8.69 -5.19 -13.87
CA LEU A 80 -7.31 -5.00 -13.41
C LEU A 80 -6.46 -6.26 -13.66
N ASN A 81 -5.54 -6.18 -14.62
CA ASN A 81 -4.70 -7.31 -15.08
C ASN A 81 -3.21 -7.15 -14.71
N CYS A 82 -2.91 -6.48 -13.60
CA CYS A 82 -1.55 -6.27 -13.13
C CYS A 82 -1.16 -7.27 -12.02
N PRO A 83 0.14 -7.52 -11.79
CA PRO A 83 0.61 -8.25 -10.62
C PRO A 83 0.29 -7.47 -9.34
N ILE A 84 -0.22 -8.19 -8.34
CA ILE A 84 -0.48 -7.67 -7.00
C ILE A 84 0.60 -8.22 -6.08
N TYR A 85 1.17 -7.38 -5.23
CA TYR A 85 2.22 -7.77 -4.28
C TYR A 85 1.71 -7.63 -2.86
N ALA A 86 1.86 -8.69 -2.08
CA ALA A 86 1.48 -8.72 -0.68
C ALA A 86 2.43 -9.63 0.09
N THR A 87 2.48 -9.49 1.41
CA THR A 87 3.20 -10.45 2.23
C THR A 87 2.40 -11.73 2.43
N VAL A 88 3.10 -12.83 2.75
CA VAL A 88 2.46 -14.14 2.99
C VAL A 88 1.31 -14.07 4.01
N PRO A 89 1.42 -13.36 5.15
CA PRO A 89 0.31 -13.27 6.09
C PRO A 89 -0.83 -12.40 5.56
N VAL A 90 -0.54 -11.29 4.85
CA VAL A 90 -1.58 -10.44 4.23
C VAL A 90 -2.36 -11.20 3.18
N TYR A 91 -1.69 -12.03 2.38
CA TYR A 91 -2.33 -12.92 1.43
C TYR A 91 -3.34 -13.86 2.11
N LYS A 92 -2.89 -14.63 3.12
CA LYS A 92 -3.73 -15.65 3.76
C LYS A 92 -4.85 -15.05 4.61
N MET A 93 -4.50 -14.05 5.43
CA MET A 93 -5.46 -13.39 6.30
C MET A 93 -6.42 -12.53 5.50
N GLY A 94 -5.94 -11.82 4.48
CA GLY A 94 -6.78 -10.99 3.62
C GLY A 94 -7.83 -11.81 2.89
N GLN A 95 -7.48 -13.00 2.40
CA GLN A 95 -8.44 -13.92 1.78
C GLN A 95 -9.53 -14.33 2.79
N MET A 96 -9.13 -14.70 4.01
CA MET A 96 -10.09 -15.04 5.07
C MET A 96 -10.97 -13.86 5.48
N PHE A 97 -10.41 -12.65 5.60
CA PHE A 97 -11.17 -11.44 5.93
C PHE A 97 -12.20 -11.10 4.86
N LEU A 98 -11.87 -11.23 3.57
CA LEU A 98 -12.85 -10.99 2.51
C LEU A 98 -13.93 -12.05 2.46
N TYR A 99 -13.62 -13.32 2.73
CA TYR A 99 -14.65 -14.35 2.84
C TYR A 99 -15.61 -14.06 3.97
N ASP A 100 -15.10 -13.74 5.16
CA ASP A 100 -15.92 -13.40 6.31
C ASP A 100 -16.77 -12.15 6.03
N TRP A 101 -16.17 -11.14 5.42
CA TRP A 101 -16.86 -9.90 5.05
C TRP A 101 -17.98 -10.14 4.04
N PHE A 102 -17.73 -10.95 3.00
CA PHE A 102 -18.75 -11.35 2.03
C PHE A 102 -19.90 -12.14 2.70
N LEU A 103 -19.57 -13.16 3.50
CA LEU A 103 -20.57 -14.00 4.16
C LEU A 103 -21.41 -13.21 5.16
N ALA A 104 -20.80 -12.29 5.91
CA ALA A 104 -21.49 -11.41 6.84
C ALA A 104 -22.53 -10.54 6.13
N HIS A 105 -22.18 -9.96 4.98
CA HIS A 105 -23.11 -9.14 4.20
C HIS A 105 -24.18 -9.98 3.52
N ASN A 106 -23.79 -11.10 2.90
CA ASN A 106 -24.71 -11.99 2.20
C ASN A 106 -25.79 -12.61 3.11
N ASN A 107 -25.48 -12.80 4.39
CA ASN A 107 -26.45 -13.27 5.39
C ASN A 107 -27.50 -12.22 5.77
N VAL A 108 -27.19 -10.92 5.61
CA VAL A 108 -28.09 -9.82 5.96
C VAL A 108 -28.86 -9.33 4.74
N GLN A 109 -28.18 -9.21 3.59
CA GLN A 109 -28.73 -8.67 2.35
C GLN A 109 -28.12 -9.40 1.14
N GLU A 110 -28.83 -9.39 0.02
CA GLU A 110 -28.28 -9.95 -1.22
C GLU A 110 -27.09 -9.09 -1.70
N PHE A 111 -25.88 -9.64 -1.56
CA PHE A 111 -24.64 -8.96 -1.90
C PHE A 111 -24.27 -9.19 -3.36
N THR A 112 -24.28 -8.14 -4.18
CA THR A 112 -24.15 -8.26 -5.65
C THR A 112 -22.84 -7.73 -6.22
N HIS A 113 -21.96 -7.14 -5.39
CA HIS A 113 -20.75 -6.48 -5.88
C HIS A 113 -19.69 -7.47 -6.37
N PHE A 114 -19.39 -8.52 -5.61
CA PHE A 114 -18.45 -9.59 -5.95
C PHE A 114 -18.88 -10.91 -5.30
N SER A 115 -18.42 -12.04 -5.83
CA SER A 115 -18.69 -13.40 -5.34
C SER A 115 -17.46 -14.03 -4.69
N LEU A 116 -17.62 -15.20 -4.05
CA LEU A 116 -16.49 -15.97 -3.50
C LEU A 116 -15.48 -16.36 -4.58
N ASP A 117 -15.95 -16.72 -5.78
CA ASP A 117 -15.08 -17.05 -6.92
C ASP A 117 -14.25 -15.84 -7.38
N ASP A 118 -14.80 -14.63 -7.24
CA ASP A 118 -14.07 -13.39 -7.58
C ASP A 118 -12.97 -13.08 -6.56
N ILE A 119 -13.17 -13.44 -5.28
CA ILE A 119 -12.15 -13.35 -4.24
C ILE A 119 -11.00 -14.29 -4.61
N ASP A 120 -11.29 -15.54 -4.93
CA ASP A 120 -10.28 -16.54 -5.30
C ASP A 120 -9.49 -16.10 -6.53
N ALA A 121 -10.18 -15.65 -7.57
CA ALA A 121 -9.55 -15.15 -8.79
C ALA A 121 -8.66 -13.92 -8.56
N ALA A 122 -8.99 -13.08 -7.57
CA ALA A 122 -8.17 -11.93 -7.20
C ALA A 122 -6.91 -12.35 -6.43
N PHE A 123 -7.05 -13.25 -5.44
CA PHE A 123 -5.90 -13.73 -4.66
C PHE A 123 -4.96 -14.60 -5.49
N ASP A 124 -5.44 -15.39 -6.45
CA ASP A 124 -4.59 -16.19 -7.33
C ASP A 124 -3.55 -15.35 -8.12
N ARG A 125 -3.82 -14.06 -8.33
CA ARG A 125 -2.92 -13.11 -9.01
C ARG A 125 -1.88 -12.49 -8.07
N VAL A 126 -2.02 -12.69 -6.76
CA VAL A 126 -1.17 -12.07 -5.75
C VAL A 126 0.15 -12.82 -5.64
N GLN A 127 1.24 -12.10 -5.83
CA GLN A 127 2.60 -12.57 -5.61
C GLN A 127 2.99 -12.35 -4.14
N GLN A 128 3.26 -13.46 -3.46
CA GLN A 128 3.62 -13.47 -2.05
C GLN A 128 5.11 -13.13 -1.89
N ILE A 129 5.41 -12.08 -1.12
CA ILE A 129 6.76 -11.63 -0.80
C ILE A 129 7.00 -11.79 0.72
N LYS A 130 8.25 -12.07 1.13
CA LYS A 130 8.64 -12.05 2.55
C LYS A 130 9.12 -10.66 2.98
N HIS A 131 8.98 -10.31 4.25
CA HIS A 131 9.57 -9.08 4.77
C HIS A 131 11.08 -9.03 4.48
N SER A 132 11.57 -7.83 4.16
CA SER A 132 12.94 -7.53 3.75
C SER A 132 13.42 -8.24 2.46
N GLN A 133 12.51 -8.87 1.70
CA GLN A 133 12.84 -9.43 0.40
C GLN A 133 12.65 -8.38 -0.69
N THR A 134 13.74 -8.00 -1.36
CA THR A 134 13.70 -7.07 -2.48
C THR A 134 13.32 -7.79 -3.77
N VAL A 135 12.28 -7.31 -4.45
CA VAL A 135 11.80 -7.83 -5.74
C VAL A 135 11.98 -6.75 -6.79
N SER A 136 12.68 -7.08 -7.89
CA SER A 136 12.83 -6.17 -9.03
C SER A 136 11.63 -6.33 -9.97
N LEU A 137 11.03 -5.20 -10.35
CA LEU A 137 9.90 -5.20 -11.27
C LEU A 137 10.33 -5.53 -12.70
N LYS A 138 9.47 -6.25 -13.42
CA LYS A 138 9.68 -6.63 -14.82
C LYS A 138 8.97 -5.65 -15.75
N GLY A 139 9.43 -5.55 -17.00
CA GLY A 139 8.78 -4.75 -18.03
C GLY A 139 9.04 -3.24 -17.90
N ARG A 140 7.97 -2.42 -17.92
CA ARG A 140 8.04 -0.95 -17.89
C ARG A 140 8.71 -0.38 -16.64
N GLY A 141 8.72 -1.14 -15.54
CA GLY A 141 9.40 -0.79 -14.29
C GLY A 141 10.83 -1.33 -14.17
N HIS A 142 11.50 -1.62 -15.27
CA HIS A 142 12.88 -2.07 -15.23
C HIS A 142 13.78 -1.04 -14.52
N GLY A 143 14.37 -1.42 -13.39
CA GLY A 143 15.18 -0.54 -12.54
C GLY A 143 14.45 -0.02 -11.30
N LEU A 144 13.20 -0.43 -11.07
CA LEU A 144 12.49 -0.24 -9.81
C LEU A 144 12.49 -1.54 -8.99
N GLN A 145 12.71 -1.40 -7.69
CA GLN A 145 12.74 -2.47 -6.72
C GLN A 145 11.75 -2.19 -5.60
N ILE A 146 10.97 -3.19 -5.22
CA ILE A 146 10.02 -3.12 -4.11
C ILE A 146 10.52 -4.00 -2.96
N THR A 147 10.44 -3.51 -1.74
CA THR A 147 10.80 -4.25 -0.53
C THR A 147 9.75 -4.00 0.56
N PRO A 148 9.02 -5.03 1.01
CA PRO A 148 8.11 -4.88 2.15
C PRO A 148 8.92 -4.93 3.45
N LEU A 149 8.73 -3.92 4.31
CA LEU A 149 9.31 -3.81 5.64
C LEU A 149 8.22 -4.02 6.70
N PRO A 150 8.53 -4.54 7.89
CA PRO A 150 7.51 -4.77 8.91
C PRO A 150 6.95 -3.44 9.45
N ALA A 151 5.62 -3.31 9.47
CA ALA A 151 4.92 -2.10 9.96
C ALA A 151 4.54 -2.17 11.45
N GLY A 152 4.34 -3.37 11.99
CA GLY A 152 4.10 -3.60 13.42
C GLY A 152 2.67 -3.34 13.94
N HIS A 153 1.71 -3.02 13.07
CA HIS A 153 0.32 -2.76 13.46
C HIS A 153 -0.59 -3.99 13.37
N MET A 154 -0.62 -4.66 12.23
CA MET A 154 -1.32 -5.94 12.05
C MET A 154 -0.34 -7.03 11.63
N ILE A 155 -0.70 -8.30 11.83
CA ILE A 155 0.11 -9.43 11.36
C ILE A 155 0.27 -9.38 9.84
N GLY A 156 1.52 -9.44 9.37
CA GLY A 156 1.83 -9.26 7.94
C GLY A 156 1.85 -7.80 7.46
N GLY A 157 1.45 -6.85 8.30
CA GLY A 157 1.45 -5.42 7.99
C GLY A 157 2.79 -4.95 7.45
N SER A 158 2.75 -4.26 6.32
CA SER A 158 3.94 -3.95 5.54
C SER A 158 4.02 -2.48 5.15
N ILE A 159 5.18 -1.90 5.41
CA ILE A 159 5.62 -0.62 4.85
C ILE A 159 6.30 -0.94 3.53
N TRP A 160 5.92 -0.28 2.45
CA TRP A 160 6.50 -0.53 1.14
C TRP A 160 7.65 0.43 0.86
N ARG A 161 8.86 -0.10 0.75
CA ARG A 161 10.02 0.62 0.25
C ARG A 161 10.14 0.40 -1.26
N ILE A 162 10.12 1.47 -2.02
CA ILE A 162 10.30 1.50 -3.46
C ILE A 162 11.62 2.20 -3.75
N THR A 163 12.58 1.48 -4.30
CA THR A 163 13.92 1.98 -4.61
C THR A 163 14.13 2.01 -6.12
N LYS A 164 14.65 3.13 -6.63
CA LYS A 164 15.07 3.26 -8.02
C LYS A 164 16.58 3.08 -8.13
N MET A 165 17.05 2.51 -9.25
CA MET A 165 18.47 2.48 -9.63
C MET A 165 19.00 3.92 -9.80
N GLY A 166 19.60 4.45 -8.73
CA GLY A 166 20.08 5.84 -8.67
C GLY A 166 19.85 6.58 -7.34
N ASP A 167 19.66 5.84 -6.23
CA ASP A 167 19.59 6.34 -4.85
C ASP A 167 18.35 7.18 -4.46
N GLU A 168 17.28 7.12 -5.27
CA GLU A 168 15.98 7.63 -4.84
C GLU A 168 15.17 6.51 -4.17
N GLU A 169 14.79 6.74 -2.92
CA GLU A 169 13.95 5.86 -2.12
C GLU A 169 12.61 6.54 -1.82
N ILE A 170 11.53 5.80 -2.02
CA ILE A 170 10.17 6.22 -1.69
C ILE A 170 9.66 5.20 -0.67
N VAL A 171 9.15 5.68 0.45
CA VAL A 171 8.63 4.81 1.51
C VAL A 171 7.15 5.11 1.70
N TYR A 172 6.33 4.11 1.42
CA TYR A 172 4.91 4.15 1.71
C TYR A 172 4.66 3.48 3.06
N ALA A 173 4.35 4.30 4.07
CA ALA A 173 4.15 3.84 5.44
C ALA A 173 2.81 4.34 5.97
N VAL A 174 1.82 3.47 5.97
CA VAL A 174 0.49 3.74 6.55
C VAL A 174 0.32 2.90 7.81
N ASP A 175 -0.42 3.43 8.79
CA ASP A 175 -0.76 2.78 10.07
C ASP A 175 0.42 2.07 10.75
N PHE A 176 1.63 2.64 10.73
CA PHE A 176 2.80 1.98 11.32
C PHE A 176 2.84 2.15 12.84
N ASN A 177 3.28 1.11 13.54
CA ASN A 177 3.46 1.14 14.99
C ASN A 177 4.94 1.03 15.37
N HIS A 178 5.48 2.04 16.04
CA HIS A 178 6.86 2.04 16.52
C HIS A 178 7.04 1.26 17.82
N LYS A 179 5.96 1.05 18.59
CA LYS A 179 6.02 0.34 19.87
C LYS A 179 6.00 -1.15 19.63
N LYS A 180 6.83 -1.86 20.39
CA LYS A 180 6.77 -3.33 20.45
C LYS A 180 5.52 -3.73 21.23
N GLU A 181 4.72 -4.61 20.64
CA GLU A 181 3.57 -5.24 21.27
C GLU A 181 3.91 -6.66 21.74
N ARG A 182 2.95 -7.35 22.37
CA ARG A 182 3.15 -8.73 22.83
C ARG A 182 3.35 -9.71 21.68
N HIS A 183 2.63 -9.50 20.58
CA HIS A 183 2.55 -10.44 19.45
C HIS A 183 3.29 -9.92 18.20
N LEU A 184 3.59 -8.63 18.13
CA LEU A 184 4.25 -7.99 17.00
C LEU A 184 5.44 -7.16 17.47
N ASN A 185 6.51 -7.19 16.68
CA ASN A 185 7.62 -6.26 16.84
C ASN A 185 7.23 -4.90 16.23
N GLY A 186 7.84 -3.82 16.73
CA GLY A 186 7.65 -2.49 16.16
C GLY A 186 8.21 -2.36 14.74
N CYS A 187 7.81 -1.29 14.06
CA CYS A 187 8.23 -1.00 12.70
C CYS A 187 9.75 -0.88 12.58
N THR A 188 10.31 -1.36 11.47
CA THR A 188 11.75 -1.28 11.19
C THR A 188 11.98 -0.54 9.87
N PHE A 189 12.69 0.58 9.93
CA PHE A 189 13.30 1.22 8.77
C PHE A 189 14.79 0.86 8.78
N GLU A 190 15.30 0.20 7.74
CA GLU A 190 16.72 -0.16 7.68
C GLU A 190 17.58 1.11 7.79
N GLY A 191 18.43 1.17 8.82
CA GLY A 191 19.39 2.24 9.05
C GLY A 191 19.12 3.12 10.27
N ARG A 192 17.86 3.30 10.72
CA ARG A 192 17.54 4.03 11.97
C ARG A 192 16.22 3.57 12.57
N GLN A 193 16.26 3.22 13.85
CA GLN A 193 15.06 3.15 14.67
C GLN A 193 14.40 4.54 14.65
N CYS A 194 13.17 4.63 14.15
CA CYS A 194 12.42 5.90 14.16
C CYS A 194 12.26 6.38 15.60
N LYS A 195 13.07 7.38 15.99
CA LYS A 195 12.82 8.20 17.18
C LYS A 195 11.85 9.31 16.81
N CYS A 196 10.65 8.98 16.35
CA CYS A 196 9.56 9.94 16.29
C CYS A 196 9.04 10.15 17.73
N ARG A 197 9.51 11.22 18.37
CA ARG A 197 8.90 11.78 19.59
C ARG A 197 7.73 12.67 19.14
N SER A 198 6.65 12.07 18.67
CA SER A 198 5.36 12.76 18.57
C SER A 198 4.47 12.28 19.71
N THR A 199 4.06 13.22 20.55
CA THR A 199 3.17 13.03 21.70
C THR A 199 1.69 13.15 21.32
N GLU A 200 1.37 13.14 20.03
CA GLU A 200 0.01 13.15 19.49
C GLU A 200 -0.23 11.85 18.71
N PRO A 201 -1.46 11.30 18.69
CA PRO A 201 -1.78 10.14 17.89
C PRO A 201 -1.60 10.53 16.42
N LEU A 202 -0.49 10.10 15.80
CA LEU A 202 -0.21 10.28 14.38
C LEU A 202 -1.26 9.51 13.57
N ARG A 203 -2.41 10.14 13.35
CA ARG A 203 -3.36 9.81 12.29
C ARG A 203 -3.16 10.86 11.21
N LEU A 204 -2.20 10.62 10.33
CA LEU A 204 -2.19 11.24 9.01
C LEU A 204 -1.39 10.34 8.06
N CYS A 205 -2.00 10.13 6.92
CA CYS A 205 -1.61 9.29 5.80
C CYS A 205 -0.30 9.78 5.15
N ASP A 206 0.84 9.50 5.80
CA ASP A 206 2.13 9.97 5.32
C ASP A 206 2.75 9.00 4.29
N VAL A 207 2.60 9.32 3.00
CA VAL A 207 3.57 8.85 1.99
C VAL A 207 4.88 9.61 2.23
N VAL A 208 5.74 9.07 3.08
CA VAL A 208 7.03 9.69 3.39
C VAL A 208 7.97 9.47 2.22
N LYS A 209 8.16 10.49 1.38
CA LYS A 209 9.33 10.50 0.48
C LYS A 209 10.58 10.70 1.33
N LEU A 210 11.20 9.60 1.73
CA LEU A 210 12.54 9.61 2.28
C LEU A 210 13.53 9.73 1.13
N THR A 211 13.71 10.95 0.58
CA THR A 211 14.88 11.21 -0.25
C THR A 211 16.11 11.11 0.66
N ILE A 212 16.73 9.94 0.76
CA ILE A 212 18.03 9.78 1.43
C ILE A 212 19.08 10.18 0.40
N PRO A 213 19.72 11.36 0.49
CA PRO A 213 20.89 11.62 -0.33
C PRO A 213 21.96 10.62 0.09
N VAL A 214 22.32 9.71 -0.82
CA VAL A 214 23.51 8.87 -0.68
C VAL A 214 24.72 9.78 -0.80
N ALA A 215 25.11 10.36 0.33
CA ALA A 215 26.37 11.06 0.50
C ALA A 215 27.22 10.29 1.51
N ARG A 216 28.25 9.63 0.99
CA ARG A 216 29.42 9.18 1.75
C ARG A 216 29.85 10.24 2.76
N ALA A 217 29.72 9.96 4.05
CA ALA A 217 30.67 10.34 5.10
C ALA A 217 30.11 9.94 6.47
N ALA A 218 30.97 9.34 7.28
CA ALA A 218 30.72 9.08 8.69
C ALA A 218 30.49 10.39 9.48
N THR A 219 29.84 10.27 10.64
CA THR A 219 29.79 11.27 11.74
C THR A 219 28.84 12.48 11.60
N ALA A 220 27.53 12.27 11.79
CA ALA A 220 26.61 13.25 12.40
C ALA A 220 25.27 12.58 12.82
N PRO A 221 24.54 13.08 13.84
CA PRO A 221 23.19 12.62 14.12
C PRO A 221 22.21 13.27 13.13
N TYR A 222 21.98 12.62 11.97
CA TYR A 222 21.18 13.23 10.92
C TYR A 222 19.69 13.29 11.25
N ARG A 223 19.10 14.48 11.06
CA ARG A 223 17.65 14.73 11.03
C ARG A 223 17.06 14.08 9.78
N ILE A 224 15.89 13.45 9.94
CA ILE A 224 15.09 12.93 8.82
C ILE A 224 14.41 14.15 8.18
N PHE A 225 14.70 14.44 6.91
CA PHE A 225 13.92 15.41 6.14
C PHE A 225 12.69 14.67 5.59
N ILE A 226 11.52 14.97 6.15
CA ILE A 226 10.22 14.58 5.60
C ILE A 226 9.91 15.64 4.56
N GLU A 227 10.11 15.36 3.27
CA GLU A 227 9.51 16.17 2.22
C GLU A 227 8.07 15.68 2.04
N GLU A 228 7.09 16.50 2.43
CA GLU A 228 5.71 16.35 1.99
C GLU A 228 5.69 16.36 0.46
N ILE A 229 5.34 15.22 -0.15
CA ILE A 229 4.89 15.26 -1.55
C ILE A 229 3.57 16.01 -1.53
N ALA A 230 3.54 17.21 -2.12
CA ALA A 230 2.32 18.00 -2.27
C ALA A 230 1.23 17.13 -2.92
N ILE A 231 0.25 16.69 -2.12
CA ILE A 231 -0.92 15.95 -2.57
C ILE A 231 -1.70 16.90 -3.48
N ARG A 232 -1.70 16.66 -4.79
CA ARG A 232 -2.58 17.38 -5.71
C ARG A 232 -3.94 16.71 -5.67
N THR A 233 -4.83 17.23 -4.83
CA THR A 233 -6.28 17.04 -4.98
C THR A 233 -6.72 17.80 -6.23
N GLN A 234 -7.26 17.09 -7.24
CA GLN A 234 -7.98 17.71 -8.35
C GLN A 234 -9.40 18.07 -7.94
#